data_AF-A0A534BDX7-F1
#
_entry.id   AF-A0A534BDX7-F1
#
_cell.length_a   1.000
_cell.length_b   1.000
_cell.length_c   1.000
_cell.angle_alpha   90.00
_cell.angle_beta   90.00
_cell.angle_gamma   90.00
#
_symmetry.space_group_name_H-M   'P 1'
#
loop_
_entity.id
_entity.type
_entity.pdbx_description
1 polymer ?
#
loop_
_entity_poly.entity_id
_entity_poly.type
_entity_poly.pdbx_seq_one_letter_code
_entity_poly.pdbx_strand_id
1 'polypeptide(L)'
;MKRYLLFPLRGAALLLVVSFTLGQVLAVRAGLLGIPLAVILVSWFFKYCFVLLDAIVAGEEEPPVLSVEMVNPLSEQRPLAQALLITAGVMLVGGLRKLAGEPAAMLCGALLTVALPASIAVLGITGNPFRAASPLALLALIRALGWHYALLNVAILTAAGLLAELAQAGAPDWVMIAAVQLLLLLTFALVGGAVYEHRLELAIDSRSKREREAERDQREHVLERNRVLLRAYANVRMGKLLEGWQEIQAWLTRHGQGEQALAEQRAVLEAASRWDDVRPADRLADDLIALLLAARETGQALEVLERRLASNPRFRPARADHTVRLAELASLAGKGALRRRLESEPPANS
;
A
#
# COMPACT_ATOMS: atom_id res chain seq x y z
N MET A 1 -0.95 -4.23 9.29
CA MET A 1 -1.45 -3.94 10.68
C MET A 1 -0.87 -2.69 11.39
N LYS A 2 0.44 -2.56 11.67
CA LYS A 2 0.98 -1.45 12.51
C LYS A 2 0.54 -0.04 12.05
N ARG A 3 0.47 0.17 10.73
CA ARG A 3 0.03 1.42 10.11
C ARG A 3 -1.41 1.81 10.48
N TYR A 4 -2.31 0.83 10.60
CA TYR A 4 -3.74 1.07 10.87
C TYR A 4 -4.01 1.38 12.35
N LEU A 5 -3.17 0.87 13.27
CA LEU A 5 -3.25 1.20 14.70
C LEU A 5 -3.07 2.70 14.98
N LEU A 6 -2.26 3.38 14.17
CA LEU A 6 -1.95 4.80 14.32
C LEU A 6 -2.92 5.71 13.54
N PHE A 7 -3.79 5.14 12.72
CA PHE A 7 -4.67 5.90 11.84
C PHE A 7 -5.65 6.82 12.60
N PRO A 8 -6.27 6.39 13.72
CA PRO A 8 -7.13 7.26 14.55
C PRO A 8 -6.38 8.38 15.28
N LEU A 9 -5.05 8.26 15.39
CA LEU A 9 -4.20 9.23 16.09
C LEU A 9 -3.63 10.31 15.15
N ARG A 10 -4.05 10.32 13.87
CA ARG A 10 -3.66 11.35 12.90
C ARG A 10 -4.53 12.60 13.06
N GLY A 11 -3.96 13.76 12.70
CA GLY A 11 -4.49 15.09 13.04
C GLY A 11 -5.99 15.31 12.74
N ALA A 12 -6.46 14.95 11.54
CA ALA A 12 -7.87 15.15 11.19
C ALA A 12 -8.84 14.28 12.01
N ALA A 13 -8.46 13.03 12.33
CA ALA A 13 -9.27 12.15 13.17
C ALA A 13 -9.30 12.65 14.63
N LEU A 14 -8.18 13.16 15.16
CA LEU A 14 -8.13 13.76 16.49
C LEU A 14 -9.00 15.02 16.61
N LEU A 15 -8.95 15.91 15.61
CA LEU A 15 -9.81 17.10 15.57
C LEU A 15 -11.30 16.73 15.57
N LEU A 16 -11.66 15.67 14.84
CA LEU A 16 -13.01 15.13 14.85
C LEU A 16 -13.38 14.60 16.23
N VAL A 17 -12.54 13.77 16.86
CA VAL A 17 -12.78 13.25 18.21
C VAL A 17 -12.98 14.37 19.21
N VAL A 18 -12.13 15.41 19.19
CA VAL A 18 -12.27 16.57 20.08
C VAL A 18 -13.61 17.27 19.85
N SER A 19 -13.96 17.54 18.59
CA SER A 19 -15.20 18.24 18.23
C SER A 19 -16.45 17.46 18.65
N PHE A 20 -16.49 16.15 18.37
CA PHE A 20 -17.61 15.28 18.72
C PHE A 20 -17.69 15.01 20.22
N THR A 21 -16.56 14.91 20.90
CA THR A 21 -16.51 14.79 22.37
C THR A 21 -17.14 16.02 23.03
N LEU A 22 -16.76 17.23 22.61
CA LEU A 22 -17.35 18.46 23.13
C LEU A 22 -18.87 18.53 22.89
N GLY A 23 -19.30 18.18 21.68
CA GLY A 23 -20.73 18.11 21.34
C GLY A 23 -21.49 17.08 22.19
N GLN A 24 -20.93 15.89 22.41
CA GLN A 24 -21.56 14.87 23.23
C GLN A 24 -21.60 15.25 24.70
N VAL A 25 -20.55 15.88 25.24
CA VAL A 25 -20.55 16.39 26.62
C VAL A 25 -21.66 17.43 26.79
N LEU A 26 -21.84 18.34 25.83
CA LEU A 26 -22.93 19.32 25.85
C LEU A 26 -24.30 18.62 25.81
N ALA A 27 -24.46 17.62 24.94
CA ALA A 27 -25.69 16.84 24.84
C ALA A 27 -26.03 16.12 26.16
N VAL A 28 -25.05 15.48 26.79
CA VAL A 28 -25.23 14.80 28.09
C VAL A 28 -25.63 15.82 29.17
N ARG A 29 -24.95 16.98 29.24
CA ARG A 29 -25.27 18.03 30.21
C ARG A 29 -26.65 18.68 30.01
N ALA A 30 -27.15 18.70 28.77
CA ALA A 30 -28.49 19.20 28.45
C ALA A 30 -29.61 18.20 28.82
N GLY A 31 -29.29 16.99 29.30
CA GLY A 31 -30.27 16.00 29.72
C GLY A 31 -31.20 15.60 28.58
N LEU A 32 -32.53 15.59 28.84
CA LEU A 32 -33.54 15.22 27.83
C LEU A 32 -33.50 16.12 26.58
N LEU A 33 -33.21 17.41 26.74
CA LEU A 33 -33.11 18.36 25.62
C LEU A 33 -31.88 18.08 24.74
N GLY A 34 -30.90 17.35 25.26
CA GLY A 34 -29.70 16.95 24.53
C GLY A 34 -29.87 15.69 23.68
N ILE A 35 -30.96 14.92 23.86
CA ILE A 35 -31.19 13.68 23.09
C ILE A 35 -31.14 13.91 21.57
N PRO A 36 -31.81 14.93 20.99
CA PRO A 36 -31.73 15.18 19.55
C PRO A 36 -30.29 15.43 19.08
N LEU A 37 -29.51 16.21 19.85
CA LEU A 37 -28.11 16.47 19.55
C LEU A 37 -27.27 15.19 19.63
N ALA A 38 -27.47 14.37 20.67
CA ALA A 38 -26.77 13.10 20.83
C ALA A 38 -27.03 12.14 19.66
N VAL A 39 -28.29 12.03 19.20
CA VAL A 39 -28.65 11.19 18.06
C VAL A 39 -27.96 11.65 16.78
N ILE A 40 -27.96 12.96 16.50
CA ILE A 40 -27.27 13.54 15.34
C ILE A 40 -25.77 13.25 15.41
N LEU A 41 -25.14 13.51 16.55
CA LEU A 41 -23.70 13.30 16.73
C LEU A 41 -23.32 11.82 16.59
N VAL A 42 -24.08 10.90 17.20
CA VAL A 42 -23.81 9.46 17.07
C VAL A 42 -23.98 9.01 15.62
N SER A 43 -25.07 9.43 14.95
CA SER A 43 -25.31 9.09 13.55
C SER A 43 -24.17 9.57 12.63
N TRP A 44 -23.74 10.82 12.79
CA TRP A 44 -22.64 11.39 12.00
C TRP A 44 -21.30 10.76 12.32
N PHE A 45 -21.05 10.41 13.58
CA PHE A 45 -19.82 9.75 13.96
C PHE A 45 -19.70 8.37 13.29
N PHE A 46 -20.77 7.57 13.31
CA PHE A 46 -20.78 6.29 12.58
C PHE A 46 -20.65 6.49 11.07
N LYS A 47 -21.24 7.55 10.51
CA LYS A 47 -21.03 7.89 9.09
C LYS A 47 -19.55 8.12 8.80
N TYR A 48 -18.88 8.92 9.63
CA TYR A 48 -17.45 9.12 9.50
C TYR A 48 -16.66 7.81 9.63
N CYS A 49 -17.03 6.91 10.55
CA CYS A 49 -16.39 5.60 10.68
C CYS A 49 -16.48 4.77 9.39
N PHE A 50 -17.61 4.79 8.68
CA PHE A 50 -17.76 4.08 7.40
C PHE A 50 -17.00 4.77 6.25
N VAL A 51 -16.98 6.10 6.21
CA VAL A 51 -16.14 6.84 5.25
C VAL A 51 -14.66 6.52 5.49
N LEU A 52 -14.24 6.46 6.75
CA LEU A 52 -12.89 6.06 7.15
C LEU A 52 -12.58 4.63 6.71
N LEU A 53 -13.51 3.70 6.91
CA LEU A 53 -13.39 2.31 6.45
C LEU A 53 -13.19 2.26 4.94
N ASP A 54 -14.05 2.93 4.17
CA ASP A 54 -13.98 2.95 2.71
C ASP A 54 -12.67 3.57 2.23
N ALA A 55 -12.20 4.66 2.85
CA ALA A 55 -10.93 5.29 2.52
C ALA A 55 -9.75 4.32 2.75
N ILE A 56 -9.74 3.58 3.86
CA ILE A 56 -8.69 2.61 4.15
C ILE A 56 -8.76 1.40 3.21
N VAL A 57 -9.97 0.92 2.89
CA VAL A 57 -10.19 -0.16 1.90
C VAL A 57 -9.81 0.30 0.49
N ALA A 58 -9.92 1.59 0.18
CA ALA A 58 -9.39 2.19 -1.05
C ALA A 58 -7.86 2.43 -1.00
N GLY A 59 -7.21 2.13 0.11
CA GLY A 59 -5.77 2.29 0.31
C GLY A 59 -5.31 3.74 0.48
N GLU A 60 -6.20 4.65 0.88
CA GLU A 60 -5.86 6.05 1.17
C GLU A 60 -4.96 6.15 2.42
N GLU A 61 -3.99 7.08 2.38
CA GLU A 61 -2.99 7.18 3.44
C GLU A 61 -3.42 8.06 4.60
N GLU A 62 -4.30 9.02 4.35
CA GLU A 62 -4.75 10.01 5.32
C GLU A 62 -6.19 9.79 5.70
N PRO A 63 -6.56 10.05 6.97
CA PRO A 63 -7.95 10.03 7.36
C PRO A 63 -8.74 11.08 6.58
N PRO A 64 -9.96 10.73 6.14
CA PRO A 64 -10.80 11.66 5.40
C PRO A 64 -11.05 12.90 6.25
N VAL A 65 -10.97 14.06 5.61
CA VAL A 65 -11.42 15.32 6.21
C VAL A 65 -12.94 15.38 6.17
N LEU A 66 -13.55 16.00 7.18
CA LEU A 66 -14.98 16.26 7.20
C LEU A 66 -15.34 17.18 6.02
N SER A 67 -15.98 16.64 4.99
CA SER A 67 -16.50 17.43 3.88
C SER A 67 -18.00 17.65 4.02
N VAL A 68 -18.49 18.77 3.47
CA VAL A 68 -19.93 19.09 3.46
C VAL A 68 -20.74 18.04 2.69
N GLU A 69 -20.12 17.32 1.76
CA GLU A 69 -20.74 16.21 1.03
C GLU A 69 -21.07 15.01 1.93
N MET A 70 -20.37 14.87 3.07
CA MET A 70 -20.67 13.87 4.10
C MET A 70 -21.91 14.25 4.94
N VAL A 71 -22.54 15.39 4.73
CA VAL A 71 -23.68 15.88 5.55
C VAL A 71 -25.02 15.24 5.15
N ASN A 72 -25.15 14.59 3.99
CA ASN A 72 -26.43 14.00 3.55
C ASN A 72 -26.85 12.80 4.45
N PRO A 73 -27.91 12.91 5.27
CA PRO A 73 -28.31 11.84 6.19
C PRO A 73 -28.98 10.64 5.49
N LEU A 74 -29.50 10.84 4.28
CA LEU A 74 -30.30 9.86 3.54
C LEU A 74 -29.48 9.09 2.48
N SER A 75 -28.26 9.51 2.20
CA SER A 75 -27.44 8.89 1.15
C SER A 75 -26.86 7.54 1.55
N GLU A 76 -26.82 7.21 2.84
CA GLU A 76 -26.05 6.05 3.32
C GLU A 76 -26.68 5.41 4.56
N GLN A 77 -27.15 4.16 4.41
CA GLN A 77 -27.89 3.43 5.45
C GLN A 77 -26.98 2.61 6.38
N ARG A 78 -25.71 2.36 6.01
CA ARG A 78 -24.74 1.55 6.76
C ARG A 78 -24.53 2.03 8.21
N PRO A 79 -24.37 3.35 8.48
CA PRO A 79 -24.18 3.85 9.84
C PRO A 79 -25.34 3.51 10.78
N LEU A 80 -26.57 3.73 10.30
CA LEU A 80 -27.79 3.46 11.06
C LEU A 80 -27.99 1.96 11.26
N ALA A 81 -27.72 1.16 10.23
CA ALA A 81 -27.77 -0.30 10.33
C ALA A 81 -26.80 -0.84 11.38
N GLN A 82 -25.55 -0.36 11.40
CA GLN A 82 -24.56 -0.79 12.39
C GLN A 82 -24.98 -0.39 13.81
N ALA A 83 -25.46 0.83 13.99
CA ALA A 83 -25.96 1.30 15.29
C ALA A 83 -27.15 0.44 15.77
N LEU A 84 -28.07 0.08 14.87
CA LEU A 84 -29.20 -0.80 15.17
C LEU A 84 -28.74 -2.22 15.55
N LEU A 85 -27.77 -2.78 14.83
CA LEU A 85 -27.21 -4.11 15.14
C LEU A 85 -26.54 -4.14 16.52
N ILE A 86 -25.74 -3.10 16.85
CA ILE A 86 -25.13 -2.97 18.18
C ILE A 86 -26.23 -2.86 19.25
N THR A 87 -27.22 -2.01 19.03
CA THR A 87 -28.34 -1.81 19.97
C THR A 87 -29.12 -3.12 20.20
N ALA A 88 -29.44 -3.85 19.13
CA ALA A 88 -30.11 -5.14 19.21
C ALA A 88 -29.27 -6.19 19.97
N GLY A 89 -27.95 -6.21 19.75
CA GLY A 89 -27.02 -7.07 20.49
C GLY A 89 -27.01 -6.77 21.99
N VAL A 90 -26.97 -5.49 22.38
CA VAL A 90 -27.04 -5.07 23.78
C VAL A 90 -28.37 -5.47 24.42
N MET A 91 -29.49 -5.26 23.71
CA MET A 91 -30.82 -5.68 24.18
C MET A 91 -30.92 -7.19 24.36
N LEU A 92 -30.35 -7.98 23.44
CA LEU A 92 -30.31 -9.44 23.52
C LEU A 92 -29.54 -9.91 24.76
N VAL A 93 -28.35 -9.35 25.01
CA VAL A 93 -27.54 -9.67 26.21
C VAL A 93 -28.30 -9.30 27.49
N GLY A 94 -28.94 -8.13 27.53
CA GLY A 94 -29.75 -7.70 28.67
C GLY A 94 -30.98 -8.58 28.91
N GLY A 95 -31.63 -9.06 27.85
CA GLY A 95 -32.72 -10.02 27.92
C GLY A 95 -32.28 -11.39 28.42
N LEU A 96 -31.18 -11.92 27.88
CA LEU A 96 -30.59 -13.19 28.32
C LEU A 96 -30.16 -13.15 29.78
N ARG A 97 -29.61 -12.03 30.26
CA ARG A 97 -29.28 -11.85 31.67
C ARG A 97 -30.50 -12.07 32.58
N LYS A 98 -31.66 -11.54 32.18
CA LYS A 98 -32.91 -11.67 32.93
C LYS A 98 -33.51 -13.08 32.86
N LEU A 99 -33.37 -13.76 31.71
CA LEU A 99 -34.02 -15.05 31.45
C LEU A 99 -33.16 -16.27 31.84
N ALA A 100 -31.86 -16.21 31.59
CA ALA A 100 -30.92 -17.34 31.70
C ALA A 100 -29.74 -17.04 32.65
N GLY A 101 -29.70 -15.86 33.26
CA GLY A 101 -28.69 -15.46 34.24
C GLY A 101 -27.41 -14.88 33.63
N GLU A 102 -26.49 -14.47 34.52
CA GLU A 102 -25.25 -13.77 34.15
C GLU A 102 -24.31 -14.57 33.24
N PRO A 103 -24.05 -15.88 33.48
CA PRO A 103 -23.10 -16.62 32.66
C PRO A 103 -23.51 -16.70 31.18
N ALA A 104 -24.80 -16.88 30.91
CA ALA A 104 -25.34 -16.93 29.55
C ALA A 104 -25.21 -15.56 28.85
N ALA A 105 -25.48 -14.47 29.57
CA ALA A 105 -25.32 -13.11 29.07
C ALA A 105 -23.86 -12.78 28.75
N MET A 106 -22.93 -13.16 29.64
CA MET A 106 -21.49 -12.97 29.43
C MET A 106 -20.98 -13.72 28.20
N LEU A 107 -21.34 -14.99 28.05
CA LEU A 107 -20.95 -15.79 26.88
C LEU A 107 -21.51 -15.16 25.58
N CYS A 108 -22.78 -14.77 25.57
CA CYS A 108 -23.39 -14.11 24.43
C CYS A 108 -22.70 -12.77 24.09
N GLY A 109 -22.44 -11.93 25.10
CA GLY A 109 -21.74 -10.66 24.91
C GLY A 109 -20.32 -10.84 24.37
N ALA A 110 -19.58 -11.84 24.85
CA ALA A 110 -18.25 -12.17 24.35
C ALA A 110 -18.29 -12.59 22.87
N LEU A 111 -19.23 -13.46 22.50
CA LEU A 111 -19.41 -13.89 21.10
C LEU A 111 -19.78 -12.72 20.19
N LEU A 112 -20.71 -11.86 20.60
CA LEU A 112 -21.10 -10.67 19.82
C LEU A 112 -19.95 -9.69 19.67
N THR A 113 -19.14 -9.49 20.71
CA THR A 113 -17.96 -8.61 20.67
C THR A 113 -16.91 -9.15 19.69
N VAL A 114 -16.63 -10.46 19.75
CA VAL A 114 -15.70 -11.10 18.81
C VAL A 114 -16.23 -11.12 17.38
N ALA A 115 -17.55 -11.15 17.18
CA ALA A 115 -18.19 -11.10 15.87
C ALA A 115 -18.33 -9.68 15.31
N LEU A 116 -18.22 -8.64 16.14
CA LEU A 116 -18.46 -7.25 15.76
C LEU A 116 -17.55 -6.78 14.61
N PRO A 117 -16.23 -7.06 14.59
CA PRO A 117 -15.38 -6.66 13.48
C PRO A 117 -15.80 -7.29 12.14
N ALA A 118 -16.22 -8.55 12.17
CA ALA A 118 -16.74 -9.23 10.98
C ALA A 118 -18.06 -8.59 10.50
N SER A 119 -18.94 -8.20 11.43
CA SER A 119 -20.18 -7.51 11.09
C SER A 119 -19.91 -6.17 10.39
N ILE A 120 -18.96 -5.38 10.91
CA ILE A 120 -18.53 -4.11 10.31
C ILE A 120 -17.96 -4.34 8.89
N ALA A 121 -17.08 -5.32 8.72
CA ALA A 121 -16.51 -5.65 7.42
C ALA A 121 -17.56 -6.10 6.40
N VAL A 122 -18.44 -7.04 6.78
CA VAL A 122 -19.50 -7.53 5.89
C VAL A 122 -20.45 -6.38 5.52
N LEU A 123 -20.80 -5.51 6.47
CA LEU A 123 -21.63 -4.35 6.20
C LEU A 123 -20.92 -3.33 5.29
N GLY A 124 -19.62 -3.12 5.49
CA GLY A 124 -18.80 -2.25 4.65
C GLY A 124 -18.73 -2.74 3.20
N ILE A 125 -18.48 -4.04 3.00
CA ILE A 125 -18.33 -4.68 1.68
C ILE A 125 -19.68 -4.81 0.96
N THR A 126 -20.72 -5.24 1.65
CA THR A 126 -22.00 -5.63 1.00
C THR A 126 -23.06 -4.54 1.05
N GLY A 127 -22.94 -3.56 1.95
CA GLY A 127 -23.97 -2.56 2.22
C GLY A 127 -25.28 -3.15 2.79
N ASN A 128 -25.34 -4.45 3.07
CA ASN A 128 -26.57 -5.14 3.44
C ASN A 128 -26.59 -5.50 4.95
N PRO A 129 -27.48 -4.89 5.75
CA PRO A 129 -27.59 -5.16 7.19
C PRO A 129 -27.91 -6.61 7.54
N PHE A 130 -28.73 -7.28 6.73
CA PHE A 130 -29.12 -8.67 6.97
C PHE A 130 -27.95 -9.62 6.75
N ARG A 131 -27.08 -9.33 5.77
CA ARG A 131 -25.83 -10.09 5.60
C ARG A 131 -24.87 -9.83 6.76
N ALA A 132 -24.78 -8.59 7.25
CA ALA A 132 -23.93 -8.24 8.39
C ALA A 132 -24.36 -8.88 9.73
N ALA A 133 -25.61 -9.35 9.83
CA ALA A 133 -26.12 -10.13 10.95
C ALA A 133 -26.09 -11.65 10.72
N SER A 134 -25.80 -12.11 9.49
CA SER A 134 -25.88 -13.52 9.13
C SER A 134 -24.68 -14.31 9.68
N PRO A 135 -24.88 -15.35 10.52
CA PRO A 135 -23.78 -16.14 11.06
C PRO A 135 -22.90 -16.76 9.97
N LEU A 136 -23.49 -17.18 8.85
CA LEU A 136 -22.77 -17.78 7.72
C LEU A 136 -21.84 -16.77 7.05
N ALA A 137 -22.31 -15.54 6.81
CA ALA A 137 -21.49 -14.48 6.21
C ALA A 137 -20.35 -14.06 7.15
N LEU A 138 -20.62 -13.96 8.45
CA LEU A 138 -19.61 -13.66 9.46
C LEU A 138 -18.56 -14.75 9.54
N LEU A 139 -18.97 -16.02 9.61
CA LEU A 139 -18.05 -17.16 9.63
C LEU A 139 -17.22 -17.27 8.35
N ALA A 140 -17.81 -17.00 7.18
CA ALA A 140 -17.07 -16.98 5.92
C ALA A 140 -15.95 -15.93 5.94
N LEU A 141 -16.26 -14.71 6.41
CA LEU A 141 -15.26 -13.65 6.55
C LEU A 141 -14.19 -14.00 7.59
N ILE A 142 -14.58 -14.53 8.76
CA ILE A 142 -13.64 -14.95 9.81
C ILE A 142 -12.67 -16.00 9.27
N ARG A 143 -13.17 -16.97 8.49
CA ARG A 143 -12.34 -18.00 7.85
C ARG A 143 -11.44 -17.43 6.77
N ALA A 144 -11.92 -16.46 5.99
CA ALA A 144 -11.13 -15.79 4.96
C ALA A 144 -9.95 -15.00 5.56
N LEU A 145 -10.18 -14.24 6.64
CA LEU A 145 -9.11 -13.49 7.32
C LEU A 145 -8.19 -14.40 8.16
N GLY A 146 -8.67 -15.57 8.57
CA GLY A 146 -7.88 -16.57 9.30
C GLY A 146 -7.22 -16.01 10.56
N TRP A 147 -5.90 -16.18 10.67
CA TRP A 147 -5.12 -15.71 11.84
C TRP A 147 -5.14 -14.18 12.01
N HIS A 148 -5.26 -13.41 10.92
CA HIS A 148 -5.32 -11.95 11.01
C HIS A 148 -6.59 -11.48 11.73
N TYR A 149 -7.69 -12.25 11.66
CA TYR A 149 -8.90 -11.96 12.43
C TYR A 149 -8.67 -12.08 13.94
N ALA A 150 -7.89 -13.08 14.38
CA ALA A 150 -7.55 -13.26 15.78
C ALA A 150 -6.69 -12.11 16.30
N LEU A 151 -5.65 -11.72 15.55
CA LEU A 151 -4.81 -10.57 15.88
C LEU A 151 -5.61 -9.26 15.98
N LEU A 152 -6.57 -9.06 15.08
CA LEU A 152 -7.46 -7.90 15.07
C LEU A 152 -8.31 -7.86 16.35
N ASN A 153 -8.89 -8.99 16.75
CA ASN A 153 -9.69 -9.07 17.97
C ASN A 153 -8.83 -8.86 19.22
N VAL A 154 -7.63 -9.43 19.29
CA VAL A 154 -6.70 -9.21 20.42
C VAL A 154 -6.40 -7.72 20.56
N ALA A 155 -6.13 -7.01 19.47
CA ALA A 155 -5.86 -5.58 19.51
C ALA A 155 -7.07 -4.77 20.02
N ILE A 156 -8.28 -5.05 19.51
CA ILE A 156 -9.52 -4.36 19.92
C ILE A 156 -9.84 -4.66 21.39
N LEU A 157 -9.76 -5.93 21.82
CA LEU A 157 -10.04 -6.34 23.18
C LEU A 157 -9.02 -5.78 24.17
N THR A 158 -7.76 -5.66 23.76
CA THR A 158 -6.72 -5.02 24.59
C THR A 158 -7.03 -3.53 24.77
N ALA A 159 -7.40 -2.83 23.70
CA ALA A 159 -7.80 -1.42 23.78
C ALA A 159 -9.08 -1.22 24.61
N ALA A 160 -10.05 -2.12 24.48
CA ALA A 160 -11.26 -2.13 25.31
C ALA A 160 -10.96 -2.43 26.78
N GLY A 161 -10.03 -3.33 27.07
CA GLY A 161 -9.54 -3.60 28.43
C GLY A 161 -8.88 -2.37 29.06
N LEU A 162 -8.01 -1.68 28.32
CA LEU A 162 -7.41 -0.42 28.78
C LEU A 162 -8.46 0.66 29.06
N LEU A 163 -9.51 0.73 28.23
CA LEU A 163 -10.64 1.62 28.47
C LEU A 163 -11.41 1.27 29.75
N ALA A 164 -11.59 -0.02 30.03
CA ALA A 164 -12.22 -0.49 31.27
C ALA A 164 -11.38 -0.16 32.51
N GLU A 165 -10.05 -0.34 32.45
CA GLU A 165 -9.13 0.09 33.50
C GLU A 165 -9.19 1.62 33.73
N LEU A 166 -9.24 2.40 32.66
CA LEU A 166 -9.39 3.86 32.73
C LEU A 166 -10.71 4.28 33.40
N ALA A 167 -11.80 3.58 33.12
CA ALA A 167 -13.08 3.76 33.81
C ALA A 167 -12.98 3.43 35.30
N GLN A 168 -12.35 2.32 35.67
CA GLN A 168 -12.15 1.93 37.06
C GLN A 168 -11.28 2.93 37.83
N ALA A 169 -10.33 3.57 37.15
CA ALA A 169 -9.50 4.64 37.72
C ALA A 169 -10.26 5.96 37.93
N GLY A 170 -11.55 6.04 37.57
CA GLY A 170 -12.38 7.22 37.79
C GLY A 170 -12.09 8.36 36.80
N ALA A 171 -11.72 8.03 35.57
CA ALA A 171 -11.49 9.04 34.55
C ALA A 171 -12.74 9.91 34.29
N PRO A 172 -12.58 11.22 34.03
CA PRO A 172 -13.72 12.10 33.73
C PRO A 172 -14.52 11.66 32.50
N ASP A 173 -15.83 11.94 32.50
CA ASP A 173 -16.75 11.55 31.41
C ASP A 173 -16.27 11.97 30.01
N TRP A 174 -15.69 13.17 29.87
CA TRP A 174 -15.19 13.65 28.58
C TRP A 174 -14.00 12.83 28.06
N VAL A 175 -13.15 12.31 28.96
CA VAL A 175 -12.06 11.40 28.61
C VAL A 175 -12.64 10.07 28.15
N MET A 176 -13.64 9.56 28.87
CA MET A 176 -14.30 8.30 28.51
C MET A 176 -14.99 8.38 27.16
N ILE A 177 -15.69 9.47 26.88
CA ILE A 177 -16.32 9.73 25.58
C ILE A 177 -15.27 9.73 24.47
N ALA A 178 -14.18 10.48 24.62
CA ALA A 178 -13.11 10.54 23.64
C ALA A 178 -12.45 9.18 23.43
N ALA A 179 -12.23 8.43 24.50
CA ALA A 179 -11.59 7.12 24.44
C ALA A 179 -12.48 6.06 23.76
N VAL A 180 -13.80 6.09 24.00
CA VAL A 180 -14.78 5.25 23.26
C VAL A 180 -14.78 5.61 21.77
N GLN A 181 -14.76 6.90 21.43
CA GLN A 181 -14.69 7.36 20.04
C GLN A 181 -13.40 6.85 19.36
N LEU A 182 -12.26 6.97 20.04
CA LEU A 182 -10.97 6.46 19.54
C LEU A 182 -10.99 4.94 19.37
N LEU A 183 -11.58 4.19 20.30
CA LEU A 183 -11.72 2.74 20.20
C LEU A 183 -12.59 2.34 18.99
N LEU A 184 -13.65 3.08 18.71
CA LEU A 184 -14.49 2.83 17.54
C LEU A 184 -13.73 3.13 16.25
N LEU A 185 -13.05 4.27 16.16
CA LEU A 185 -12.21 4.61 15.00
C LEU A 185 -11.11 3.58 14.78
N LEU A 186 -10.47 3.11 15.86
CA LEU A 186 -9.47 2.05 15.82
C LEU A 186 -10.06 0.75 15.28
N THR A 187 -11.26 0.38 15.73
CA THR A 187 -11.96 -0.80 15.25
C THR A 187 -12.21 -0.72 13.75
N PHE A 188 -12.79 0.38 13.26
CA PHE A 188 -13.03 0.57 11.82
C PHE A 188 -11.73 0.64 11.02
N ALA A 189 -10.67 1.28 11.55
CA ALA A 189 -9.38 1.35 10.89
C ALA A 189 -8.70 -0.03 10.76
N LEU A 190 -8.73 -0.83 11.82
CA LEU A 190 -8.21 -2.19 11.81
C LEU A 190 -8.99 -3.09 10.86
N VAL A 191 -10.32 -2.99 10.88
CA VAL A 191 -11.20 -3.75 9.98
C VAL A 191 -10.92 -3.36 8.52
N GLY A 192 -10.90 -2.07 8.19
CA GLY A 192 -10.61 -1.59 6.85
C GLY A 192 -9.23 -2.03 6.36
N GLY A 193 -8.24 -1.96 7.25
CA GLY A 193 -6.89 -2.42 6.95
C GLY A 193 -6.79 -3.93 6.69
N ALA A 194 -7.51 -4.74 7.47
CA ALA A 194 -7.56 -6.19 7.27
C ALA A 194 -8.27 -6.56 5.96
N VAL A 195 -9.37 -5.86 5.63
CA VAL A 195 -10.08 -6.02 4.34
C VAL A 195 -9.20 -5.60 3.17
N TYR A 196 -8.46 -4.49 3.30
CA TYR A 196 -7.52 -4.03 2.27
C TYR A 196 -6.39 -5.04 2.02
N GLU A 197 -5.79 -5.58 3.10
CA GLU A 197 -4.72 -6.57 3.01
C GLU A 197 -5.20 -7.87 2.33
N HIS A 198 -6.45 -8.28 2.55
CA HIS A 198 -7.04 -9.51 1.97
C HIS A 198 -7.97 -9.23 0.77
N ARG A 199 -7.89 -8.05 0.14
CA ARG A 199 -8.83 -7.63 -0.93
C ARG A 199 -8.85 -8.56 -2.13
N LEU A 200 -7.71 -9.17 -2.47
CA LEU A 200 -7.58 -10.13 -3.57
C LEU A 200 -8.29 -11.45 -3.26
N GLU A 201 -8.19 -11.93 -2.02
CA GLU A 201 -8.86 -13.14 -1.55
C GLU A 201 -10.38 -12.92 -1.39
N LEU A 202 -10.77 -11.68 -1.07
CA LEU A 202 -12.16 -11.26 -0.93
C LEU A 202 -12.80 -10.84 -2.27
N ALA A 203 -12.06 -10.95 -3.39
CA ALA A 203 -12.48 -10.52 -4.74
C ALA A 203 -13.02 -9.07 -4.80
N ILE A 204 -12.44 -8.18 -3.99
CA ILE A 204 -12.78 -6.75 -3.98
C ILE A 204 -11.94 -6.06 -5.06
N ASP A 205 -12.59 -5.61 -6.13
CA ASP A 205 -11.96 -5.04 -7.34
C ASP A 205 -11.46 -3.58 -7.15
N SER A 206 -11.43 -3.08 -5.91
CA SER A 206 -11.03 -1.71 -5.61
C SER A 206 -9.50 -1.58 -5.67
N ARG A 207 -8.98 -1.17 -6.83
CA ARG A 207 -7.59 -0.74 -6.99
C ARG A 207 -7.32 0.48 -6.12
N SER A 208 -6.20 0.46 -5.39
CA SER A 208 -5.88 1.59 -4.52
C SER A 208 -5.48 2.83 -5.33
N LYS A 209 -5.64 4.02 -4.73
CA LYS A 209 -5.15 5.27 -5.35
C LYS A 209 -3.63 5.24 -5.57
N ARG A 210 -2.86 4.68 -4.62
CA ARG A 210 -1.41 4.52 -4.70
C ARG A 210 -0.97 3.57 -5.81
N GLU A 211 -1.69 2.48 -6.04
CA GLU A 211 -1.43 1.60 -7.20
C GLU A 211 -1.63 2.34 -8.52
N ARG A 212 -2.67 3.19 -8.61
CA ARG A 212 -2.93 4.03 -9.79
C ARG A 212 -1.88 5.11 -9.98
N GLU A 213 -1.43 5.76 -8.92
CA GLU A 213 -0.38 6.78 -8.95
C GLU A 213 0.98 6.18 -9.28
N ALA A 214 1.38 5.07 -8.64
CA ALA A 214 2.64 4.39 -8.96
C ALA A 214 2.70 3.89 -10.41
N GLU A 215 1.59 3.35 -10.93
CA GLU A 215 1.51 2.96 -12.34
C GLU A 215 1.59 4.18 -13.26
N ARG A 216 0.93 5.28 -12.90
CA ARG A 216 0.99 6.53 -13.65
C ARG A 216 2.39 7.11 -13.67
N ASP A 217 3.07 7.20 -12.53
CA ASP A 217 4.44 7.70 -12.41
C ASP A 217 5.40 6.82 -13.22
N GLN A 218 5.24 5.50 -13.16
CA GLN A 218 6.06 4.58 -13.95
C GLN A 218 5.80 4.71 -15.46
N ARG A 219 4.54 4.91 -15.88
CA ARG A 219 4.20 5.20 -17.28
C ARG A 219 4.77 6.55 -17.71
N GLU A 220 4.63 7.60 -16.92
CA GLU A 220 5.16 8.94 -17.19
C GLU A 220 6.69 8.90 -17.30
N HIS A 221 7.37 8.19 -16.40
CA HIS A 221 8.82 7.99 -16.44
C HIS A 221 9.28 7.26 -17.72
N VAL A 222 8.59 6.19 -18.13
CA VAL A 222 8.89 5.48 -19.39
C VAL A 222 8.66 6.38 -20.61
N LEU A 223 7.59 7.19 -20.61
CA LEU A 223 7.30 8.15 -21.67
C LEU A 223 8.37 9.24 -21.75
N GLU A 224 8.81 9.77 -20.61
CA GLU A 224 9.88 10.77 -20.55
C GLU A 224 11.21 10.21 -21.07
N ARG A 225 11.58 9.00 -20.63
CA ARG A 225 12.75 8.28 -21.15
C ARG A 225 12.69 8.16 -22.67
N ASN A 226 11.56 7.70 -23.21
CA ASN A 226 11.38 7.54 -24.65
C ASN A 226 11.52 8.87 -25.41
N ARG A 227 11.01 9.98 -24.85
CA ARG A 227 11.18 11.32 -25.45
C ARG A 227 12.63 11.77 -25.48
N VAL A 228 13.40 11.52 -24.41
CA VAL A 228 14.84 11.82 -24.37
C VAL A 228 15.60 10.96 -25.37
N LEU A 229 15.33 9.66 -25.40
CA LEU A 229 15.98 8.72 -26.33
C LEU A 229 15.65 9.03 -27.79
N LEU A 230 14.44 9.50 -28.10
CA LEU A 230 14.07 9.93 -29.45
C LEU A 230 14.88 11.16 -29.89
N ARG A 231 15.06 12.14 -28.99
CA ARG A 231 15.90 13.32 -29.25
C ARG A 231 17.37 12.93 -29.43
N ALA A 232 17.89 12.05 -28.56
CA ALA A 232 19.23 11.52 -28.68
C ALA A 232 19.43 10.78 -30.02
N TYR A 233 18.48 9.93 -30.41
CA TYR A 233 18.51 9.23 -31.69
C TYR A 233 18.51 10.19 -32.88
N ALA A 234 17.67 11.23 -32.84
CA ALA A 234 17.64 12.25 -33.89
C ALA A 234 19.00 12.95 -34.05
N ASN A 235 19.65 13.33 -32.94
CA ASN A 235 20.98 13.95 -32.95
C ASN A 235 22.04 12.99 -33.52
N VAL A 236 22.03 11.72 -33.11
CA VAL A 236 22.93 10.69 -33.64
C VAL A 236 22.76 10.51 -35.15
N ARG A 237 21.51 10.42 -35.63
CA ARG A 237 21.20 10.29 -37.07
C ARG A 237 21.67 11.50 -37.88
N MET A 238 21.67 12.69 -37.29
CA MET A 238 22.20 13.92 -37.90
C MET A 238 23.74 14.01 -37.83
N GLY A 239 24.44 12.99 -37.35
CA GLY A 239 25.90 12.97 -37.19
C GLY A 239 26.40 13.66 -35.92
N LYS A 240 25.51 14.20 -35.09
CA LYS A 240 25.83 14.93 -33.86
C LYS A 240 25.89 13.99 -32.65
N LEU A 241 26.86 13.08 -32.70
CA LEU A 241 27.01 12.01 -31.70
C LEU A 241 27.21 12.52 -30.28
N LEU A 242 27.99 13.59 -30.12
CA LEU A 242 28.28 14.15 -28.80
C LEU A 242 27.01 14.70 -28.14
N GLU A 243 26.18 15.43 -28.89
CA GLU A 243 24.91 15.98 -28.40
C GLU A 243 23.93 14.85 -28.07
N GLY A 244 23.83 13.84 -28.92
CA GLY A 244 23.03 12.65 -28.65
C GLY A 244 23.49 11.89 -27.40
N TRP A 245 24.80 11.75 -27.20
CA TRP A 245 25.38 11.13 -26.01
C TRP A 245 25.11 11.96 -24.74
N GLN A 246 25.23 13.28 -24.82
CA GLN A 246 24.96 14.17 -23.68
C GLN A 246 23.53 14.05 -23.16
N GLU A 247 22.53 13.93 -24.05
CA GLU A 247 21.13 13.70 -23.67
C GLU A 247 20.95 12.37 -22.91
N ILE A 248 21.58 11.29 -23.39
CA ILE A 248 21.56 9.99 -22.73
C ILE A 248 22.25 10.05 -21.35
N GLN A 249 23.43 10.67 -21.30
CA GLN A 249 24.20 10.78 -20.06
C GLN A 249 23.47 11.65 -19.03
N ALA A 250 22.81 12.74 -19.45
CA ALA A 250 22.00 13.58 -18.57
C ALA A 250 20.83 12.80 -17.97
N TRP A 251 20.17 11.94 -18.76
CA TRP A 251 19.13 11.04 -18.25
C TRP A 251 19.65 10.08 -17.18
N LEU A 252 20.74 9.36 -17.50
CA LEU A 252 21.33 8.36 -16.60
C LEU A 252 21.90 9.00 -15.33
N THR A 253 22.45 10.22 -15.41
CA THR A 253 22.95 10.92 -14.23
C THR A 253 21.81 11.31 -13.27
N ARG A 254 20.62 11.62 -13.82
CA ARG A 254 19.45 12.03 -13.04
C ARG A 254 18.68 10.85 -12.46
N HIS A 255 18.49 9.78 -13.23
CA HIS A 255 17.59 8.66 -12.88
C HIS A 255 18.33 7.33 -12.63
N GLY A 256 19.60 7.22 -13.03
CA GLY A 256 20.40 6.00 -12.90
C GLY A 256 21.27 5.96 -11.64
N GLN A 257 20.70 6.30 -10.48
CA GLN A 257 21.41 6.25 -9.20
C GLN A 257 20.86 5.15 -8.28
N GLY A 258 21.71 4.64 -7.37
CA GLY A 258 21.31 3.63 -6.39
C GLY A 258 20.80 2.33 -7.01
N GLU A 259 19.70 1.80 -6.47
CA GLU A 259 19.10 0.53 -6.91
C GLU A 259 18.57 0.56 -8.35
N GLN A 260 18.23 1.74 -8.88
CA GLN A 260 17.66 1.89 -10.23
C GLN A 260 18.74 1.98 -11.32
N ALA A 261 20.01 2.17 -10.96
CA ALA A 261 21.11 2.37 -11.90
C ALA A 261 21.21 1.26 -12.97
N LEU A 262 21.16 0.00 -12.54
CA LEU A 262 21.23 -1.15 -13.46
C LEU A 262 19.99 -1.26 -14.36
N ALA A 263 18.81 -0.97 -13.83
CA ALA A 263 17.56 -1.06 -14.58
C ALA A 263 17.49 0.02 -15.68
N GLU A 264 17.83 1.26 -15.35
CA GLU A 264 17.86 2.36 -16.32
C GLU A 264 18.94 2.15 -17.38
N GLN A 265 20.13 1.73 -16.98
CA GLN A 265 21.22 1.43 -17.93
C GLN A 265 20.82 0.34 -18.93
N ARG A 266 20.15 -0.73 -18.47
CA ARG A 266 19.65 -1.80 -19.35
C ARG A 266 18.59 -1.29 -20.33
N ALA A 267 17.62 -0.51 -19.84
CA ALA A 267 16.54 0.01 -20.68
C ALA A 267 17.05 0.95 -21.78
N VAL A 268 18.01 1.80 -21.44
CA VAL A 268 18.66 2.72 -22.39
C VAL A 268 19.50 1.96 -23.40
N LEU A 269 20.28 0.95 -22.97
CA LEU A 269 21.05 0.08 -23.87
C LEU A 269 20.15 -0.68 -24.85
N GLU A 270 19.02 -1.22 -24.37
CA GLU A 270 18.09 -1.95 -25.23
C GLU A 270 17.53 -1.05 -26.34
N ALA A 271 17.16 0.19 -26.00
CA ALA A 271 16.69 1.16 -26.97
C ALA A 271 17.79 1.55 -27.98
N ALA A 272 18.99 1.86 -27.50
CA ALA A 272 20.12 2.25 -28.34
C ALA A 272 20.63 1.11 -29.24
N SER A 273 20.46 -0.15 -28.82
CA SER A 273 20.84 -1.33 -29.62
C SER A 273 20.00 -1.48 -30.90
N ARG A 274 18.87 -0.78 -31.00
CA ARG A 274 18.00 -0.77 -32.19
C ARG A 274 18.32 0.38 -33.16
N TRP A 275 19.29 1.23 -32.82
CA TRP A 275 19.68 2.36 -33.66
C TRP A 275 20.63 1.91 -34.78
N ASP A 276 20.63 2.63 -35.90
CA ASP A 276 21.51 2.34 -37.04
C ASP A 276 23.00 2.49 -36.68
N ASP A 277 23.32 3.40 -35.75
CA ASP A 277 24.69 3.64 -35.27
C ASP A 277 25.01 2.77 -34.06
N VAL A 278 26.07 1.96 -34.16
CA VAL A 278 26.51 1.03 -33.12
C VAL A 278 27.22 1.70 -31.94
N ARG A 279 27.78 2.91 -32.12
CA ARG A 279 28.68 3.55 -31.15
C ARG A 279 28.01 3.86 -29.79
N PRO A 280 26.78 4.42 -29.73
CA PRO A 280 26.11 4.65 -28.45
C PRO A 280 25.84 3.35 -27.69
N ALA A 281 25.41 2.31 -28.40
CA ALA A 281 25.14 1.00 -27.80
C ALA A 281 26.41 0.30 -27.31
N ASP A 282 27.53 0.41 -28.02
CA ASP A 282 28.82 -0.12 -27.57
C ASP A 282 29.27 0.54 -26.26
N ARG A 283 29.18 1.87 -26.20
CA ARG A 283 29.53 2.62 -24.98
C ARG A 283 28.62 2.26 -23.79
N LEU A 284 27.31 2.20 -24.01
CA LEU A 284 26.34 1.81 -22.98
C LEU A 284 26.55 0.38 -22.48
N ALA A 285 26.96 -0.54 -23.37
CA ALA A 285 27.27 -1.92 -23.02
C ALA A 285 28.54 -2.00 -22.16
N ASP A 286 29.59 -1.23 -22.49
CA ASP A 286 30.81 -1.16 -21.67
C ASP A 286 30.52 -0.61 -20.27
N ASP A 287 29.75 0.48 -20.18
CA ASP A 287 29.32 1.07 -18.91
C ASP A 287 28.47 0.09 -18.08
N LEU A 288 27.54 -0.65 -18.71
CA LEU A 288 26.72 -1.65 -18.02
C LEU A 288 27.56 -2.83 -17.53
N ILE A 289 28.51 -3.32 -18.34
CA ILE A 289 29.47 -4.37 -17.93
C ILE A 289 30.27 -3.90 -16.72
N ALA A 290 30.75 -2.65 -16.71
CA ALA A 290 31.47 -2.08 -15.58
C ALA A 290 30.63 -2.11 -14.29
N LEU A 291 29.37 -1.67 -14.38
CA LEU A 291 28.43 -1.67 -13.26
C LEU A 291 28.15 -3.10 -12.74
N LEU A 292 27.94 -4.07 -13.63
CA LEU A 292 27.67 -5.46 -13.25
C LEU A 292 28.89 -6.15 -12.61
N LEU A 293 30.08 -5.91 -13.13
CA LEU A 293 31.32 -6.43 -12.54
C LEU A 293 31.59 -5.83 -11.15
N ALA A 294 31.28 -4.55 -10.96
CA ALA A 294 31.37 -3.88 -9.65
C ALA A 294 30.34 -4.46 -8.66
N ALA A 295 29.12 -4.76 -9.12
CA ALA A 295 28.06 -5.40 -8.35
C ALA A 295 28.29 -6.92 -8.11
N ARG A 296 29.38 -7.49 -8.64
CA ARG A 296 29.70 -8.93 -8.62
C ARG A 296 28.66 -9.82 -9.35
N GLU A 297 27.84 -9.25 -10.22
CA GLU A 297 26.90 -9.97 -11.08
C GLU A 297 27.60 -10.49 -12.36
N THR A 298 28.62 -11.32 -12.17
CA THR A 298 29.54 -11.75 -13.23
C THR A 298 28.86 -12.53 -14.36
N GLY A 299 27.84 -13.33 -14.04
CA GLY A 299 27.05 -14.07 -15.05
C GLY A 299 26.30 -13.11 -15.99
N GLN A 300 25.64 -12.09 -15.44
CA GLN A 300 24.89 -11.12 -16.23
C GLN A 300 25.82 -10.22 -17.06
N ALA A 301 27.01 -9.88 -16.54
CA ALA A 301 28.02 -9.16 -17.31
C ALA A 301 28.42 -9.93 -18.58
N LEU A 302 28.56 -11.26 -18.47
CA LEU A 302 28.88 -12.14 -19.58
C LEU A 302 27.73 -12.23 -20.61
N GLU A 303 26.48 -12.29 -20.15
CA GLU A 303 25.31 -12.28 -21.03
C GLU A 303 25.18 -10.98 -21.83
N VAL A 304 25.44 -9.82 -21.20
CA VAL A 304 25.46 -8.53 -21.90
C VAL A 304 26.53 -8.52 -22.99
N LEU A 305 27.74 -9.02 -22.67
CA LEU A 305 28.82 -9.14 -23.65
C LEU A 305 28.43 -10.03 -24.83
N GLU A 306 27.85 -11.21 -24.58
CA GLU A 306 27.44 -12.13 -25.64
C GLU A 306 26.35 -11.54 -26.53
N ARG A 307 25.33 -10.92 -25.93
CA ARG A 307 24.25 -10.26 -26.67
C ARG A 307 24.80 -9.12 -27.53
N ARG A 308 25.79 -8.38 -27.02
CA ARG A 308 26.43 -7.31 -27.79
C ARG A 308 27.32 -7.87 -28.90
N LEU A 309 28.09 -8.93 -28.67
CA LEU A 309 28.90 -9.58 -29.71
C LEU A 309 28.07 -10.25 -30.81
N ALA A 310 26.86 -10.70 -30.49
CA ALA A 310 25.91 -11.22 -31.47
C ALA A 310 25.36 -10.12 -32.40
N SER A 311 25.15 -8.91 -31.88
CA SER A 311 24.67 -7.76 -32.67
C SER A 311 25.79 -6.98 -33.37
N ASN A 312 26.91 -6.77 -32.68
CA ASN A 312 28.12 -6.13 -33.20
C ASN A 312 29.33 -7.05 -32.97
N PRO A 313 29.75 -7.82 -33.99
CA PRO A 313 30.91 -8.71 -33.87
C PRO A 313 32.23 -8.01 -33.57
N ARG A 314 32.33 -6.70 -33.79
CA ARG A 314 33.53 -5.91 -33.52
C ARG A 314 33.55 -5.28 -32.12
N PHE A 315 32.50 -5.47 -31.33
CA PHE A 315 32.43 -4.90 -29.99
C PHE A 315 33.54 -5.46 -29.09
N ARG A 316 34.17 -4.56 -28.32
CA ARG A 316 35.13 -4.89 -27.28
C ARG A 316 34.90 -3.97 -26.07
N PRO A 317 35.00 -4.51 -24.83
CA PRO A 317 35.07 -3.67 -23.64
C PRO A 317 36.25 -2.69 -23.75
N ALA A 318 36.05 -1.44 -23.35
CA ALA A 318 37.07 -0.40 -23.50
C ALA A 318 38.23 -0.56 -22.51
N ARG A 319 37.96 -1.17 -21.35
CA ARG A 319 38.98 -1.42 -20.32
C ARG A 319 39.60 -2.81 -20.48
N ALA A 320 40.93 -2.86 -20.62
CA ALA A 320 41.68 -4.10 -20.73
C ALA A 320 41.44 -5.06 -19.54
N ASP A 321 41.33 -4.51 -18.32
CA ASP A 321 41.04 -5.28 -17.11
C ASP A 321 39.67 -5.98 -17.18
N HIS A 322 38.65 -5.33 -17.77
CA HIS A 322 37.35 -5.96 -17.96
C HIS A 322 37.43 -7.10 -18.98
N THR A 323 38.20 -6.94 -20.04
CA THR A 323 38.39 -7.97 -21.07
C THR A 323 39.05 -9.23 -20.49
N VAL A 324 40.12 -9.07 -19.71
CA VAL A 324 40.80 -10.20 -19.04
C VAL A 324 39.84 -10.89 -18.07
N ARG A 325 39.16 -10.12 -17.22
CA ARG A 325 38.22 -10.67 -16.24
C ARG A 325 37.03 -11.39 -16.88
N LEU A 326 36.50 -10.86 -17.99
CA LEU A 326 35.44 -11.54 -18.76
C LEU A 326 35.94 -12.80 -19.47
N ALA A 327 37.20 -12.83 -19.92
CA ALA A 327 37.81 -14.02 -20.52
C ALA A 327 38.00 -15.14 -19.48
N GLU A 328 38.43 -14.81 -18.27
CA GLU A 328 38.48 -15.74 -17.13
C GLU A 328 37.09 -16.29 -16.78
N LEU A 329 36.10 -15.40 -16.65
CA LEU A 329 34.70 -15.79 -16.40
C LEU A 329 34.14 -16.68 -17.51
N ALA A 330 34.46 -16.40 -18.78
CA ALA A 330 34.09 -17.24 -19.91
C ALA A 330 34.73 -18.64 -19.81
N SER A 331 35.99 -18.72 -19.35
CA SER A 331 36.68 -20.00 -19.12
C SER A 331 35.99 -20.82 -18.03
N LEU A 332 35.65 -20.19 -16.90
CA LEU A 332 34.96 -20.83 -15.78
C LEU A 332 33.55 -21.29 -16.15
N ALA A 333 32.88 -20.57 -17.06
CA ALA A 333 31.56 -20.93 -17.59
C ALA A 333 31.63 -21.96 -18.75
N GLY A 334 32.81 -22.50 -19.09
CA GLY A 334 32.97 -23.47 -20.17
C GLY A 334 32.87 -22.89 -21.60
N LYS A 335 32.86 -21.56 -21.75
CA LYS A 335 32.67 -20.86 -23.03
C LYS A 335 34.00 -20.56 -23.72
N GLY A 336 34.75 -21.62 -24.05
CA GLY A 336 36.10 -21.51 -24.62
C GLY A 336 36.22 -20.78 -25.97
N ALA A 337 35.14 -20.72 -26.77
CA ALA A 337 35.10 -19.91 -27.99
C ALA A 337 35.07 -18.40 -27.71
N LEU A 338 34.30 -17.98 -26.69
CA LEU A 338 34.20 -16.58 -26.27
C LEU A 338 35.54 -16.10 -25.69
N ARG A 339 36.17 -16.92 -24.85
CA ARG A 339 37.51 -16.66 -24.31
C ARG A 339 38.55 -16.44 -25.42
N ARG A 340 38.70 -17.40 -26.34
CA ARG A 340 39.68 -17.30 -27.44
C ARG A 340 39.47 -16.04 -28.26
N ARG A 341 38.22 -15.65 -28.48
CA ARG A 341 37.88 -14.41 -29.18
C ARG A 341 38.29 -13.17 -28.39
N LEU A 342 38.16 -13.15 -27.06
CA LEU A 342 38.63 -12.04 -26.22
C LEU A 342 40.16 -11.95 -26.16
N GLU A 343 40.86 -13.07 -26.32
CA GLU A 343 42.34 -13.14 -26.30
C GLU A 343 43.01 -12.90 -27.68
N SER A 344 42.32 -13.13 -28.80
CA SER A 344 42.92 -13.18 -30.14
C SER A 344 43.12 -11.83 -30.85
N GLU A 345 42.57 -10.73 -30.34
CA GLU A 345 42.70 -9.41 -30.96
C GLU A 345 43.19 -8.38 -29.92
N PRO A 346 44.33 -7.70 -30.15
CA PRO A 346 44.82 -6.69 -29.23
C PRO A 346 43.84 -5.50 -29.15
N PRO A 347 43.79 -4.77 -28.01
CA PRO A 347 42.89 -3.63 -27.84
C PRO A 347 43.13 -2.59 -28.95
N ALA A 348 42.05 -2.06 -29.53
CA ALA A 348 42.15 -0.91 -30.41
C ALA A 348 42.77 0.24 -29.63
N ASN A 349 43.95 0.70 -30.06
CA ASN A 349 44.65 1.82 -29.45
C ASN A 349 43.70 3.03 -29.35
N SER A 350 43.75 3.67 -28.17
CA SER A 350 43.03 4.87 -27.72
C SER A 350 42.91 5.98 -28.75
#